data_AF-A0A0A8HRF4-F1
#
_entry.id   AF-A0A0A8HRF4-F1
#
_cell.length_a   1.000
_cell.length_b   1.000
_cell.length_c   1.000
_cell.angle_alpha   90.00
_cell.angle_beta   90.00
_cell.angle_gamma   90.00
#
_symmetry.space_group_name_H-M   'P 1'
#
loop_
_entity.id
_entity.type
_entity.pdbx_description
1 polymer ?
#
loop_
_entity_poly.entity_id
_entity_poly.type
_entity_poly.pdbx_seq_one_letter_code
_entity_poly.pdbx_strand_id
1 'polypeptide(L)'
;MTYLLYYVAQFIISFISTMLFSIIFNAPKKLLVAVGFVGAMGWIIYKFTIDLNYGAVPAAFLGSFILGVMSHVMSRRYKRPVIIFIVPGIIPLVPGGAAYEATRLLVSNEYTKAVNQFLEVTLTSGAIAFGILCAEIFYYIYTRMKHHYAKLKGKSYKRGYHMNNRI
;
A
#
# COMPACT_ATOMS: atom_id res chain seq x y z
N MET A 1 13.27 -0.86 -25.29
CA MET A 1 14.27 -0.47 -24.26
C MET A 1 13.72 0.58 -23.30
N THR A 2 13.06 1.64 -23.80
CA THR A 2 12.58 2.79 -22.98
C THR A 2 11.57 2.43 -21.89
N TYR A 3 10.60 1.54 -22.15
CA TYR A 3 9.59 1.13 -21.16
C TYR A 3 10.18 0.37 -19.97
N LEU A 4 11.16 -0.51 -20.21
CA LEU A 4 11.82 -1.25 -19.13
C LEU A 4 12.58 -0.28 -18.21
N LEU A 5 13.36 0.65 -18.80
CA LEU A 5 14.07 1.68 -18.05
C LEU A 5 13.10 2.55 -17.22
N TYR A 6 11.96 2.90 -17.81
CA TYR A 6 10.91 3.66 -17.12
C TYR A 6 10.39 2.94 -15.87
N TYR A 7 9.99 1.67 -15.97
CA TYR A 7 9.51 0.93 -14.80
C TYR A 7 10.61 0.67 -13.77
N VAL A 8 11.85 0.44 -14.19
CA VAL A 8 12.99 0.31 -13.27
C VAL A 8 13.20 1.62 -12.51
N ALA A 9 13.15 2.77 -13.17
CA ALA A 9 13.26 4.07 -12.52
C ALA A 9 12.10 4.31 -11.52
N GLN A 10 10.85 4.04 -11.93
CA GLN A 10 9.67 4.13 -11.06
C GLN A 10 9.81 3.24 -9.83
N PHE A 11 10.31 2.01 -10.00
CA PHE A 11 10.55 1.08 -8.90
C PHE A 11 11.62 1.61 -7.95
N ILE A 12 12.77 2.09 -8.46
CA ILE A 12 13.87 2.60 -7.63
C ILE A 12 13.43 3.84 -6.85
N ILE A 13 12.76 4.80 -7.51
CA ILE A 13 12.32 6.05 -6.88
C ILE A 13 11.29 5.77 -5.78
N SER A 14 10.29 4.94 -6.06
CA SER A 14 9.28 4.56 -5.06
C SER A 14 9.90 3.74 -3.92
N PHE A 15 10.84 2.83 -4.22
CA PHE A 15 11.59 2.09 -3.21
C PHE A 15 12.34 3.01 -2.26
N ILE A 16 13.12 3.96 -2.80
CA ILE A 16 13.91 4.91 -2.01
C ILE A 16 12.97 5.83 -1.21
N SER A 17 11.92 6.35 -1.83
CA SER A 17 10.91 7.20 -1.17
C SER A 17 10.32 6.48 0.05
N THR A 18 9.77 5.29 -0.14
CA THR A 18 9.21 4.49 0.95
C THR A 18 10.25 4.15 2.01
N MET A 19 11.49 3.83 1.62
CA MET A 19 12.58 3.56 2.56
C MET A 19 12.88 4.78 3.44
N LEU A 20 12.99 5.97 2.85
CA LEU A 20 13.27 7.22 3.57
C LEU A 20 12.12 7.59 4.50
N PHE A 21 10.87 7.50 4.05
CA PHE A 21 9.72 7.71 4.91
C PHE A 21 9.68 6.71 6.07
N SER A 22 10.07 5.46 5.85
CA SER A 22 10.14 4.49 6.94
C SER A 22 11.17 4.86 8.02
N ILE A 23 12.24 5.59 7.67
CA ILE A 23 13.18 6.16 8.65
C ILE A 23 12.48 7.27 9.46
N ILE A 24 11.71 8.14 8.80
CA ILE A 24 10.93 9.21 9.46
C ILE A 24 9.91 8.61 10.45
N PHE A 25 9.24 7.52 10.08
CA PHE A 25 8.32 6.79 10.97
C PHE A 25 9.03 5.86 11.95
N ASN A 26 10.35 6.02 12.13
CA ASN A 26 11.17 5.28 13.09
C ASN A 26 11.06 3.75 12.97
N ALA A 27 10.96 3.25 11.73
CA ALA A 27 10.97 1.82 11.46
C ALA A 27 12.36 1.21 11.77
N PRO A 28 12.42 -0.01 12.33
CA PRO A 28 13.69 -0.68 12.60
C PRO A 28 14.57 -0.79 11.34
N LYS A 29 15.85 -0.42 11.43
CA LYS A 29 16.81 -0.41 10.30
C LYS A 29 16.85 -1.72 9.51
N LYS A 30 16.64 -2.86 10.18
CA LYS A 30 16.62 -4.19 9.57
C LYS A 30 15.43 -4.43 8.61
N LEU A 31 14.42 -3.56 8.62
CA LEU A 31 13.20 -3.68 7.82
C LEU A 31 13.16 -2.73 6.62
N LEU A 32 14.07 -1.75 6.55
CA LEU A 32 14.05 -0.69 5.54
C LEU A 32 13.93 -1.21 4.12
N VAL A 33 14.72 -2.24 3.78
CA VAL A 33 14.69 -2.88 2.45
C VAL A 33 13.35 -3.55 2.18
N ALA A 34 12.80 -4.25 3.18
CA ALA A 34 11.51 -4.94 3.04
C ALA A 34 10.35 -3.94 2.89
N VAL A 35 10.41 -2.83 3.61
CA VAL A 35 9.43 -1.75 3.54
C VAL A 35 9.51 -1.04 2.18
N GLY A 36 10.72 -0.68 1.72
CA GLY A 36 10.94 -0.11 0.39
C GLY A 36 10.38 -0.98 -0.72
N PHE A 37 10.60 -2.30 -0.65
CA PHE A 37 10.08 -3.25 -1.63
C PHE A 37 8.54 -3.29 -1.67
N VAL A 38 7.89 -3.25 -0.50
CA VAL A 38 6.42 -3.22 -0.41
C VAL A 38 5.84 -1.97 -1.08
N GLY A 39 6.40 -0.79 -0.80
CA GLY A 39 5.95 0.45 -1.43
C GLY A 39 6.20 0.47 -2.94
N ALA A 40 7.37 0.01 -3.38
CA ALA A 40 7.71 -0.07 -4.80
C ALA A 40 6.78 -0.99 -5.58
N MET A 41 6.41 -2.15 -5.02
CA MET A 41 5.45 -3.06 -5.63
C MET A 41 4.06 -2.42 -5.75
N GLY A 42 3.57 -1.74 -4.71
CA GLY A 42 2.30 -1.02 -4.77
C GLY A 42 2.30 0.05 -5.86
N TRP A 43 3.37 0.84 -5.94
CA TRP A 43 3.54 1.90 -6.94
C TRP A 43 3.61 1.35 -8.38
N ILE A 44 4.35 0.27 -8.61
CA ILE A 44 4.45 -0.33 -9.95
C ILE A 44 3.09 -0.84 -10.42
N ILE A 45 2.31 -1.47 -9.55
CA ILE A 45 0.95 -1.93 -9.91
C ILE A 45 0.05 -0.75 -10.22
N TYR A 46 0.11 0.31 -9.42
CA TYR A 46 -0.60 1.55 -9.70
C TYR A 46 -0.22 2.11 -11.08
N LYS A 47 1.08 2.33 -11.33
CA LYS A 47 1.56 2.90 -12.59
C LYS A 47 1.24 2.04 -13.80
N PHE A 48 1.44 0.73 -13.69
CA PHE A 48 1.06 -0.20 -14.75
C PHE A 48 -0.43 -0.13 -15.06
N THR A 49 -1.29 -0.04 -14.04
CA THR A 49 -2.74 0.08 -14.24
C THR A 49 -3.14 1.42 -14.87
N ILE A 50 -2.47 2.51 -14.50
CA ILE A 50 -2.62 3.82 -15.16
C ILE A 50 -2.25 3.72 -16.64
N ASP A 51 -1.11 3.11 -16.95
CA ASP A 51 -0.59 3.02 -18.32
C ASP A 51 -1.48 2.12 -19.22
N LEU A 52 -2.28 1.24 -18.61
CA LEU A 52 -3.35 0.48 -19.28
C LEU A 52 -4.65 1.27 -19.50
N ASN A 53 -4.69 2.56 -19.15
CA ASN A 53 -5.84 3.46 -19.29
C ASN A 53 -7.08 3.10 -18.45
N TYR A 54 -6.92 2.38 -17.33
CA TYR A 54 -8.03 2.11 -16.41
C TYR A 54 -8.38 3.29 -15.48
N GLY A 55 -7.58 4.36 -15.49
CA GLY A 55 -7.80 5.56 -14.67
C GLY A 55 -7.29 5.45 -13.23
N ALA A 56 -7.30 6.57 -12.50
CA ALA A 56 -6.65 6.71 -11.20
C ALA A 56 -7.31 5.88 -10.09
N VAL A 57 -8.64 5.79 -10.08
CA VAL A 57 -9.39 5.11 -9.01
C VAL A 57 -9.12 3.59 -9.00
N PRO A 58 -9.28 2.86 -10.13
CA PRO A 58 -8.95 1.42 -10.15
C PRO A 58 -7.46 1.15 -9.94
N ALA A 59 -6.58 2.01 -10.47
CA ALA A 59 -5.14 1.90 -10.25
C ALA A 59 -4.78 2.03 -8.76
N ALA A 60 -5.38 3.01 -8.07
CA ALA A 60 -5.16 3.25 -6.66
C ALA A 60 -5.63 2.08 -5.79
N PHE A 61 -6.80 1.51 -6.12
CA PHE A 61 -7.31 0.30 -5.49
C PHE A 61 -6.35 -0.90 -5.67
N LEU A 62 -5.94 -1.20 -6.92
CA LEU A 62 -5.07 -2.36 -7.19
C LEU A 62 -3.68 -2.18 -6.58
N GLY A 63 -3.11 -0.98 -6.65
CA GLY A 63 -1.83 -0.65 -6.03
C GLY A 63 -1.85 -0.82 -4.51
N SER A 64 -2.88 -0.29 -3.84
CA SER A 64 -3.01 -0.39 -2.39
C SER A 64 -3.37 -1.80 -1.92
N PHE A 65 -4.14 -2.56 -2.71
CA PHE A 65 -4.44 -3.96 -2.46
C PHE A 65 -3.18 -4.83 -2.50
N ILE A 66 -2.36 -4.72 -3.55
CA ILE A 66 -1.10 -5.47 -3.65
C ILE A 66 -0.13 -5.07 -2.53
N LEU A 67 -0.05 -3.77 -2.23
CA LEU A 67 0.72 -3.28 -1.09
C LEU A 67 0.27 -3.90 0.23
N GLY A 68 -1.04 -3.97 0.48
CA GLY A 68 -1.61 -4.58 1.69
C GLY A 68 -1.27 -6.07 1.78
N VAL A 69 -1.45 -6.82 0.69
CA VAL A 69 -1.10 -8.24 0.62
C VAL A 69 0.38 -8.46 0.89
N MET A 70 1.26 -7.69 0.25
CA MET A 70 2.72 -7.77 0.45
C MET A 70 3.10 -7.39 1.89
N SER A 71 2.43 -6.39 2.48
CA SER A 71 2.62 -6.02 3.88
C SER A 71 2.30 -7.18 4.83
N HIS A 72 1.20 -7.91 4.60
CA HIS A 72 0.88 -9.10 5.40
C HIS A 72 1.91 -10.22 5.25
N VAL A 73 2.42 -10.44 4.03
CA VAL A 73 3.48 -11.43 3.78
C VAL A 73 4.77 -11.05 4.52
N MET A 74 5.19 -9.79 4.42
CA MET A 74 6.41 -9.31 5.07
C MET A 74 6.27 -9.24 6.60
N SER A 75 5.10 -8.87 7.12
CA SER A 75 4.85 -8.84 8.56
C SER A 75 5.03 -10.23 9.21
N ARG A 76 4.59 -11.29 8.53
CA ARG A 76 4.82 -12.67 8.95
C ARG A 76 6.29 -13.09 8.83
N ARG A 77 6.94 -12.76 7.71
CA ARG A 77 8.35 -13.11 7.48
C ARG A 77 9.27 -12.50 8.54
N TYR A 78 9.06 -11.22 8.84
CA TYR A 78 9.89 -10.46 9.77
C TYR A 78 9.38 -10.48 11.21
N LYS A 79 8.19 -11.03 11.46
CA LYS A 79 7.52 -11.06 12.78
C LYS A 79 7.36 -9.66 13.37
N ARG A 80 6.82 -8.74 12.58
CA ARG A 80 6.65 -7.32 12.93
C ARG A 80 5.24 -6.86 12.58
N PRO A 81 4.67 -5.89 13.31
CA PRO A 81 3.35 -5.33 13.00
C PRO A 81 3.23 -4.93 11.51
N VAL A 82 2.10 -5.25 10.89
CA VAL A 82 1.85 -4.98 9.46
C VAL A 82 1.91 -3.48 9.13
N ILE A 83 1.52 -2.64 10.09
CA ILE A 83 1.50 -1.19 9.97
C ILE A 83 2.88 -0.59 9.65
N ILE A 84 3.97 -1.25 10.05
CA ILE A 84 5.35 -0.83 9.75
C ILE A 84 5.63 -0.87 8.24
N PHE A 85 4.92 -1.73 7.50
CA PHE A 85 5.04 -1.84 6.04
C PHE A 85 4.00 -0.97 5.33
N ILE A 86 2.75 -0.95 5.82
CA ILE A 86 1.65 -0.21 5.18
C ILE A 86 1.90 1.30 5.20
N VAL A 87 2.18 1.89 6.36
CA VAL A 87 2.24 3.36 6.52
C VAL A 87 3.30 4.02 5.63
N PRO A 88 4.57 3.60 5.64
CA PRO A 88 5.55 4.16 4.71
C PRO A 88 5.33 3.72 3.25
N GLY A 89 4.79 2.52 3.04
CA GLY A 89 4.56 1.99 1.70
C GLY A 89 3.47 2.72 0.93
N ILE A 90 2.43 3.22 1.60
CA ILE A 90 1.26 3.84 0.96
C ILE A 90 1.57 5.23 0.41
N ILE A 91 2.63 5.88 0.90
CA ILE A 91 2.92 7.30 0.66
C ILE A 91 3.07 7.65 -0.83
N PRO A 92 3.78 6.86 -1.66
CA PRO A 92 3.84 7.12 -3.09
C PRO A 92 2.46 7.07 -3.77
N LEU A 93 1.51 6.28 -3.25
CA LEU A 93 0.17 6.14 -3.82
C LEU A 93 -0.78 7.27 -3.44
N VAL A 94 -0.55 7.93 -2.30
CA VAL A 94 -1.47 8.95 -1.78
C VAL A 94 -1.45 10.18 -2.68
N PRO A 95 -2.61 10.69 -3.14
CA PRO A 95 -2.72 11.82 -4.07
C PRO A 95 -2.49 13.18 -3.35
N GLY A 96 -1.41 13.32 -2.58
CA GLY A 96 -1.13 14.51 -1.77
C GLY A 96 -0.90 15.77 -2.60
N GLY A 97 -0.18 15.66 -3.73
CA GLY A 97 0.00 16.78 -4.65
C GLY A 97 -1.31 17.24 -5.29
N ALA A 98 -2.17 16.29 -5.68
CA ALA A 98 -3.50 16.59 -6.20
C ALA A 98 -4.39 17.26 -5.14
N ALA A 99 -4.30 16.84 -3.87
CA ALA A 99 -5.01 17.47 -2.75
C ALA A 99 -4.54 18.92 -2.49
N TYR A 100 -3.23 19.16 -2.58
CA TYR A 100 -2.68 20.51 -2.49
C TYR A 100 -3.19 21.38 -3.64
N GLU A 101 -3.16 20.89 -4.88
CA GLU A 101 -3.68 21.63 -6.04
C GLU A 101 -5.18 21.91 -5.92
N ALA A 102 -5.99 20.97 -5.41
CA ALA A 102 -7.41 21.21 -5.16
C ALA A 102 -7.64 22.40 -4.22
N THR A 103 -6.86 22.46 -3.13
CA THR A 103 -6.90 23.57 -2.17
C THR A 103 -6.40 24.87 -2.78
N ARG A 104 -5.33 24.81 -3.58
CA ARG A 104 -4.77 25.97 -4.30
C ARG A 104 -5.78 26.57 -5.28
N LEU A 105 -6.49 25.74 -6.04
CA LEU A 105 -7.54 26.17 -6.97
C LEU A 105 -8.71 26.81 -6.22
N LEU A 106 -9.09 26.25 -5.08
CA LEU A 106 -10.16 26.78 -4.23
C LEU A 106 -9.84 28.20 -3.74
N VAL A 107 -8.64 28.44 -3.21
CA VAL A 107 -8.24 29.78 -2.74
C VAL A 107 -7.99 30.76 -3.89
N SER A 108 -7.75 30.26 -5.10
CA SER A 108 -7.60 31.06 -6.33
C SER A 108 -8.95 31.39 -7.00
N ASN A 109 -10.08 31.05 -6.36
CA ASN A 109 -11.44 31.20 -6.88
C ASN A 109 -11.73 30.41 -8.18
N GLU A 110 -10.94 29.39 -8.49
CA GLU A 110 -11.17 28.48 -9.62
C GLU A 110 -12.07 27.30 -9.21
N TYR A 111 -13.30 27.60 -8.77
CA TYR A 111 -14.17 26.64 -8.09
C TYR A 111 -14.49 25.37 -8.90
N THR A 112 -14.76 25.49 -10.21
CA THR A 112 -15.09 24.32 -11.04
C THR A 112 -13.93 23.32 -11.10
N LYS A 113 -12.70 23.81 -11.28
CA LYS A 113 -11.51 22.94 -11.29
C LYS A 113 -11.21 22.40 -9.90
N ALA A 114 -11.37 23.23 -8.87
CA ALA A 114 -11.19 22.81 -7.48
C ALA A 114 -12.10 21.62 -7.14
N VAL A 115 -13.40 21.71 -7.46
CA VAL A 115 -14.38 20.63 -7.21
C VAL A 115 -13.99 19.34 -7.96
N ASN A 116 -13.62 19.43 -9.23
CA ASN A 116 -13.18 18.26 -10.00
C ASN A 116 -11.95 17.59 -9.36
N GLN A 117 -10.96 18.39 -8.96
CA GLN A 117 -9.76 17.90 -8.31
C GLN A 117 -10.08 17.27 -6.93
N PHE A 118 -10.96 17.90 -6.14
CA PHE A 118 -11.42 17.36 -4.86
C PHE A 118 -12.12 16.01 -5.01
N LEU A 119 -12.98 15.87 -6.02
CA LEU A 119 -13.65 14.61 -6.32
C LEU A 119 -12.63 13.52 -6.68
N GLU A 120 -11.65 13.82 -7.53
CA GLU A 120 -10.60 12.86 -7.90
C GLU A 120 -9.79 12.41 -6.68
N VAL A 121 -9.34 13.35 -5.84
CA VAL A 121 -8.59 13.07 -4.60
C VAL A 121 -9.42 12.22 -3.63
N THR A 122 -10.71 12.53 -3.47
CA THR A 122 -11.61 11.81 -2.57
C THR A 122 -11.82 10.38 -3.05
N LEU A 123 -12.11 10.18 -4.34
CA LEU A 123 -12.34 8.87 -4.92
C LEU A 123 -11.08 8.00 -4.90
N THR A 124 -9.93 8.57 -5.26
CA THR A 124 -8.65 7.86 -5.24
C THR A 124 -8.23 7.51 -3.81
N SER A 125 -8.34 8.42 -2.85
CA SER A 125 -8.05 8.14 -1.43
C SER A 125 -9.00 7.09 -0.84
N GLY A 126 -10.29 7.16 -1.18
CA GLY A 126 -11.27 6.14 -0.82
C GLY A 126 -10.94 4.77 -1.39
N ALA A 127 -10.52 4.71 -2.66
CA ALA A 127 -10.08 3.48 -3.31
C ALA A 127 -8.81 2.89 -2.66
N ILE A 128 -7.86 3.74 -2.26
CA ILE A 128 -6.67 3.30 -1.51
C ILE A 128 -7.09 2.63 -0.21
N ALA A 129 -7.92 3.31 0.59
CA ALA A 129 -8.41 2.78 1.87
C ALA A 129 -9.15 1.45 1.68
N PHE A 130 -10.03 1.39 0.67
CA PHE A 130 -10.78 0.18 0.35
C PHE A 130 -9.88 -0.97 -0.10
N GLY A 131 -8.86 -0.73 -0.93
CA GLY A 131 -7.91 -1.77 -1.35
C GLY A 131 -7.12 -2.37 -0.19
N ILE A 132 -6.72 -1.55 0.80
CA ILE A 132 -6.06 -2.05 2.02
C ILE A 132 -7.03 -2.88 2.86
N LEU A 133 -8.28 -2.43 3.03
CA LEU A 133 -9.31 -3.21 3.75
C LEU A 133 -9.57 -4.56 3.07
N CYS A 134 -9.67 -4.60 1.74
CA CYS A 134 -9.81 -5.84 0.98
C CYS A 134 -8.61 -6.77 1.18
N ALA A 135 -7.38 -6.23 1.25
CA ALA A 135 -6.19 -7.03 1.52
C ALA A 135 -6.20 -7.65 2.93
N GLU A 136 -6.65 -6.90 3.93
CA GLU A 136 -6.83 -7.39 5.31
C GLU A 136 -7.86 -8.52 5.37
N ILE A 137 -9.03 -8.34 4.73
CA ILE A 137 -10.07 -9.37 4.66
C ILE A 137 -9.55 -10.62 3.94
N PHE A 138 -8.87 -10.44 2.81
CA PHE A 138 -8.28 -11.55 2.05
C PHE A 138 -7.30 -12.35 2.91
N TYR A 139 -6.42 -11.65 3.64
CA TYR A 139 -5.48 -12.28 4.54
C TYR A 139 -6.15 -12.99 5.72
N TYR A 140 -7.18 -12.39 6.32
CA TYR A 140 -7.99 -13.00 7.37
C TYR A 140 -8.63 -14.32 6.91
N ILE A 141 -9.26 -14.32 5.73
CA ILE A 141 -9.87 -15.53 5.14
C ILE A 141 -8.81 -16.59 4.87
N TYR A 142 -7.69 -16.21 4.23
CA TYR A 142 -6.60 -17.13 3.91
C TYR A 142 -6.04 -17.82 5.16
N THR A 143 -5.80 -17.06 6.23
CA THR A 143 -5.30 -17.63 7.48
C THR A 143 -6.33 -18.57 8.10
N ARG A 144 -7.60 -18.18 8.16
CA ARG A 144 -8.70 -19.01 8.70
C ARG A 144 -8.84 -20.33 7.96
N MET A 145 -8.82 -20.33 6.62
CA MET A 145 -8.86 -21.56 5.81
C MET A 145 -7.66 -22.47 6.11
N LYS A 146 -6.46 -21.91 6.21
CA LYS A 146 -5.25 -22.69 6.55
C LYS A 146 -5.36 -23.34 7.93
N HIS A 147 -5.93 -22.66 8.91
CA HIS A 147 -6.18 -23.22 10.24
C HIS A 147 -7.18 -24.39 10.20
N HIS A 148 -8.30 -24.23 9.50
CA HIS A 148 -9.29 -25.30 9.35
C HIS A 148 -8.69 -26.52 8.64
N TYR A 149 -7.94 -26.32 7.56
CA TYR A 149 -7.31 -27.41 6.81
C TYR A 149 -6.22 -28.13 7.62
N ALA A 150 -5.44 -27.42 8.44
CA ALA A 150 -4.44 -28.02 9.32
C ALA A 150 -5.07 -28.88 10.43
N LYS A 151 -6.21 -28.45 10.99
CA LYS A 151 -6.98 -29.21 11.98
C LYS A 151 -7.51 -30.53 11.39
N LEU A 152 -7.99 -30.50 10.13
CA LEU A 152 -8.45 -31.70 9.41
C LEU A 152 -7.33 -32.72 9.16
N LYS A 153 -6.09 -32.28 8.94
CA LYS A 153 -4.92 -33.17 8.74
C LYS A 153 -4.27 -33.65 10.04
N GLY A 154 -4.90 -33.45 11.21
CA GLY A 154 -4.36 -33.90 12.50
C GLY A 154 -3.02 -33.27 12.89
N LYS A 155 -2.56 -32.22 12.19
CA LYS A 155 -1.32 -31.52 12.54
C LYS A 155 -1.62 -30.59 13.71
N SER A 156 -0.92 -30.79 14.84
CA SER A 156 -0.97 -29.87 15.98
C SER A 156 -0.51 -28.48 15.52
N TYR A 157 -1.47 -27.59 15.31
CA TYR A 157 -1.22 -26.26 14.80
C TYR A 157 -0.47 -25.44 15.88
N LYS A 158 0.79 -25.07 15.63
CA LYS A 158 1.48 -24.08 16.47
C LYS A 158 0.72 -22.75 16.38
N ARG A 159 0.05 -22.40 17.48
CA ARG A 159 -0.77 -21.19 17.68
C ARG A 159 -0.08 -19.98 17.04
N GLY A 160 -0.82 -19.24 16.20
CA GLY A 160 -0.33 -18.03 15.55
C GLY A 160 0.07 -17.02 16.62
N TYR A 161 1.19 -16.34 16.41
CA TYR A 161 1.78 -15.42 17.38
C TYR A 161 0.75 -14.34 17.75
N HIS A 162 0.35 -14.30 19.03
CA HIS A 162 -0.51 -13.26 19.58
C HIS A 162 0.31 -11.99 19.74
N MET A 163 -0.03 -10.94 18.97
CA MET A 163 0.70 -9.66 18.98
C MET A 163 0.28 -8.72 20.13
N ASN A 164 -0.60 -9.16 21.03
CA ASN A 164 -1.10 -8.36 22.14
C ASN A 164 -0.48 -8.79 23.48
N ASN A 165 0.79 -8.45 23.69
CA ASN A 165 1.44 -8.47 25.01
C ASN A 165 2.51 -7.38 25.07
N ARG A 166 2.07 -6.12 25.04
CA ARG A 166 2.88 -4.97 25.48
C ARG A 166 2.07 -4.23 26.53
N ILE A 167 2.31 -4.64 27.78
CA ILE A 167 2.35 -3.72 28.92
C ILE A 167 3.72 -3.07 28.86
#